data_AF-A0A9E5UZ09-F1
#
_entry.id   AF-A0A9E5UZ09-F1
#
_cell.length_a   1.000
_cell.length_b   1.000
_cell.length_c   1.000
_cell.angle_alpha   90.00
_cell.angle_beta   90.00
_cell.angle_gamma   90.00
#
_symmetry.space_group_name_H-M   'P 1'
#
loop_
_entity.id
_entity.type
_entity.pdbx_description
1 polymer ?
#
loop_
_entity_poly.entity_id
_entity_poly.type
_entity_poly.pdbx_seq_one_letter_code
_entity_poly.pdbx_strand_id
1 'polypeptide(L)'
;MNNGAVLPNGLLGVADAGMMAGFNKTYKNSALRIGIVVASYPVKDDKNRSKLTTEYDVLVVEQQENLGTTTLLYRNCMSSEGLGSIADFFEKALRPKKKKTTKGDSVNLKGQDGAIVLVLCLDSMSDKGIIISSLTHPDRKTTLVDEGPRLEGEYNGLNIKVEKDGSATLTFRGATDSEGKVLDKEQGDTVIGIEKDGSFQVKVAKEKGVTQRFEKRARHR
;
A
#
# COMPACT_ATOMS: atom_id res chain seq x y z
N MET A 1 40.24 -4.59 -12.26
CA MET A 1 40.24 -4.99 -10.84
C MET A 1 39.73 -6.42 -10.77
N ASN A 2 40.59 -7.36 -10.40
CA ASN A 2 40.29 -8.78 -10.27
C ASN A 2 39.55 -9.05 -8.95
N ASN A 3 38.24 -9.30 -9.00
CA ASN A 3 37.54 -9.87 -7.85
C ASN A 3 37.81 -11.38 -7.85
N GLY A 4 38.60 -11.85 -6.88
CA GLY A 4 39.11 -13.21 -6.71
C GLY A 4 38.05 -14.31 -6.44
N ALA A 5 36.97 -14.33 -7.20
CA ALA A 5 36.04 -15.45 -7.23
C ALA A 5 36.67 -16.59 -8.05
N VAL A 6 37.20 -17.60 -7.36
CA VAL A 6 37.63 -18.86 -7.99
C VAL A 6 36.42 -19.78 -8.10
N LEU A 7 35.94 -19.99 -9.32
CA LEU A 7 34.91 -20.98 -9.61
C LEU A 7 35.53 -22.39 -9.62
N PRO A 8 34.89 -23.40 -9.00
CA PRO A 8 35.36 -24.79 -9.08
C PRO A 8 35.46 -25.24 -10.54
N ASN A 9 36.59 -25.85 -10.91
CA ASN A 9 36.94 -26.22 -12.30
C ASN A 9 35.88 -27.06 -13.06
N GLY A 10 34.93 -27.70 -12.36
CA GLY A 10 33.82 -28.43 -12.97
C GLY A 10 32.69 -27.57 -13.55
N LEU A 11 32.68 -26.25 -13.30
CA LEU A 11 31.64 -25.32 -13.78
C LEU A 11 32.12 -24.38 -14.90
N LEU A 12 33.39 -24.45 -15.30
CA LEU A 12 33.96 -23.58 -16.34
C LEU A 12 33.65 -24.05 -17.78
N GLY A 13 33.10 -25.26 -17.94
CA GLY A 13 32.74 -25.83 -19.24
C GLY A 13 31.34 -25.46 -19.74
N VAL A 14 30.51 -24.82 -18.92
CA VAL A 14 29.14 -24.42 -19.28
C VAL A 14 28.89 -23.01 -18.75
N ALA A 15 29.67 -22.05 -19.26
CA ALA A 15 29.40 -20.63 -19.06
C ALA A 15 28.18 -20.23 -19.90
N ASP A 16 27.02 -20.75 -19.52
CA ASP A 16 25.75 -20.38 -20.13
C ASP A 16 25.33 -19.05 -19.50
N ALA A 17 25.19 -18.01 -20.32
CA ALA A 17 24.80 -16.67 -19.89
C ALA A 17 23.52 -16.69 -19.03
N GLY A 18 22.67 -17.71 -19.17
CA GLY A 18 21.49 -17.97 -18.34
C GLY A 18 21.79 -18.27 -16.86
N MET A 19 22.87 -19.00 -16.53
CA MET A 19 23.25 -19.28 -15.14
C MET A 19 23.79 -18.02 -14.44
N MET A 20 24.60 -17.23 -15.16
CA MET A 20 25.11 -15.94 -14.67
C MET A 20 23.99 -14.89 -14.53
N ALA A 21 22.98 -14.92 -15.41
CA ALA A 21 21.80 -14.08 -15.28
C ALA A 21 20.97 -14.44 -14.03
N GLY A 22 20.78 -15.73 -13.73
CA GLY A 22 20.13 -16.19 -12.50
C GLY A 22 20.88 -15.81 -11.22
N PHE A 23 22.21 -15.90 -11.24
CA PHE A 23 23.07 -15.47 -10.13
C PHE A 23 23.01 -13.95 -9.94
N ASN A 24 23.19 -13.15 -10.99
CA ASN A 24 23.07 -11.69 -10.89
C ASN A 24 21.64 -11.26 -10.48
N LYS A 25 20.60 -11.97 -10.89
CA LYS A 25 19.20 -11.68 -10.49
C LYS A 25 18.93 -11.98 -9.01
N THR A 26 19.60 -12.99 -8.45
CA THR A 26 19.42 -13.41 -7.05
C THR A 26 20.37 -12.69 -6.07
N TYR A 27 21.50 -12.16 -6.57
CA TYR A 27 22.56 -11.60 -5.72
C TYR A 27 23.02 -10.18 -6.13
N LYS A 28 22.46 -9.59 -7.21
CA LYS A 28 22.65 -8.17 -7.61
C LYS A 28 21.33 -7.46 -7.95
N ASN A 29 20.27 -7.75 -7.23
CA ASN A 29 18.97 -7.10 -7.33
C ASN A 29 18.81 -5.87 -6.40
N SER A 30 19.53 -4.79 -6.65
CA SER A 30 19.39 -3.54 -5.89
C SER A 30 18.31 -2.58 -6.42
N ALA A 31 17.56 -3.00 -7.45
CA ALA A 31 16.60 -2.13 -8.11
C ALA A 31 15.30 -2.01 -7.31
N LEU A 32 14.79 -0.78 -7.19
CA LEU A 32 13.43 -0.52 -6.73
C LEU A 32 12.42 -1.01 -7.78
N ARG A 33 11.41 -1.77 -7.36
CA ARG A 33 10.42 -2.38 -8.26
C ARG A 33 9.00 -1.94 -7.91
N ILE A 34 8.13 -1.95 -8.90
CA ILE A 34 6.69 -1.70 -8.72
C ILE A 34 5.96 -3.05 -8.80
N GLY A 35 5.10 -3.33 -7.82
CA GLY A 35 4.35 -4.58 -7.75
C GLY A 35 2.92 -4.39 -7.25
N ILE A 36 2.15 -5.48 -7.32
CA ILE A 36 0.75 -5.56 -6.90
C ILE A 36 0.62 -6.61 -5.80
N VAL A 37 0.01 -6.26 -4.67
CA VAL A 37 -0.25 -7.22 -3.58
C VAL A 37 -1.33 -8.21 -4.01
N VAL A 38 -1.00 -9.50 -3.99
CA VAL A 38 -1.91 -10.59 -4.39
C VAL A 38 -2.36 -11.46 -3.22
N ALA A 39 -1.61 -11.47 -2.11
CA ALA A 39 -2.01 -12.12 -0.87
C ALA A 39 -1.44 -11.39 0.36
N SER A 40 -2.09 -11.58 1.51
CA SER A 40 -1.70 -11.03 2.81
C SER A 40 -1.78 -12.12 3.88
N TYR A 41 -0.77 -12.21 4.74
CA TYR A 41 -0.62 -13.20 5.80
C TYR A 41 -0.46 -12.48 7.15
N PRO A 42 -1.53 -12.33 7.94
CA PRO A 42 -1.45 -11.77 9.29
C PRO A 42 -0.47 -12.54 10.19
N VAL A 43 0.01 -11.94 11.27
CA VAL A 43 0.98 -12.57 12.20
C VAL A 43 0.52 -13.96 12.69
N LYS A 44 -0.79 -14.14 12.90
CA LYS A 44 -1.36 -15.42 13.37
C LYS A 44 -1.47 -16.50 12.28
N ASP A 45 -1.27 -16.17 11.00
CA ASP A 45 -1.37 -17.10 9.87
C ASP A 45 -0.11 -17.98 9.77
N ASP A 46 -0.25 -19.30 9.66
CA ASP A 46 0.87 -20.24 9.54
C ASP A 46 1.81 -19.97 8.35
N LYS A 47 1.32 -19.30 7.31
CA LYS A 47 2.13 -18.90 6.15
C LYS A 47 2.99 -17.66 6.38
N ASN A 48 2.73 -16.92 7.46
CA ASN A 48 3.58 -15.83 7.94
C ASN A 48 4.81 -16.43 8.61
N ARG A 49 5.99 -16.20 8.03
CA ARG A 49 7.25 -16.88 8.41
C ARG A 49 7.94 -16.19 9.57
N SER A 50 8.03 -14.86 9.55
CA SER A 50 8.73 -14.10 10.58
C SER A 50 7.91 -13.95 11.86
N LYS A 51 6.58 -13.94 11.76
CA LYS A 51 5.65 -13.64 12.86
C LYS A 51 5.86 -12.26 13.49
N LEU A 52 6.55 -11.35 12.80
CA LEU A 52 6.87 -10.01 13.31
C LEU A 52 5.82 -8.98 12.92
N THR A 53 5.38 -9.02 11.67
CA THR A 53 4.35 -8.12 11.10
C THR A 53 3.53 -8.87 10.06
N THR A 54 2.51 -8.24 9.46
CA THR A 54 1.78 -8.83 8.33
C THR A 54 2.72 -8.95 7.13
N GLU A 55 2.80 -10.15 6.55
CA GLU A 55 3.61 -10.45 5.37
C GLU A 55 2.74 -10.53 4.12
N TYR A 56 3.30 -10.24 2.95
CA TYR A 56 2.55 -10.13 1.70
C TYR A 56 3.20 -10.91 0.56
N ASP A 57 2.39 -11.45 -0.34
CA ASP A 57 2.88 -11.87 -1.65
C ASP A 57 2.64 -10.73 -2.66
N VAL A 58 3.70 -10.36 -3.38
CA VAL A 58 3.69 -9.24 -4.33
C VAL A 58 4.05 -9.72 -5.72
N LEU A 59 3.18 -9.47 -6.69
CA LEU A 59 3.41 -9.74 -8.10
C LEU A 59 4.12 -8.55 -8.74
N VAL A 60 5.34 -8.76 -9.22
CA VAL A 60 6.22 -7.73 -9.77
C VAL A 60 6.46 -8.00 -11.26
N VAL A 61 6.45 -6.93 -12.06
CA VAL A 61 6.77 -6.99 -13.48
C VAL A 61 8.20 -6.49 -13.69
N GLU A 62 9.03 -7.33 -14.29
CA GLU A 62 10.44 -7.05 -14.52
C GLU A 62 10.77 -7.10 -16.00
N GLN A 63 11.46 -6.07 -16.47
CA GLN A 63 12.12 -6.10 -17.76
C GLN A 63 13.60 -6.41 -17.52
N GLN A 64 14.09 -7.48 -18.13
CA GLN A 64 15.52 -7.79 -18.13
C GLN A 64 16.16 -7.10 -19.34
N GLU A 65 17.36 -6.54 -19.19
CA GLU A 65 18.01 -5.71 -20.22
C GLU A 65 18.07 -6.37 -21.61
N ASN A 66 18.18 -7.70 -21.66
CA ASN A 66 18.29 -8.50 -22.90
C ASN A 66 17.13 -9.48 -23.13
N LEU A 67 16.07 -9.46 -22.31
CA LEU A 67 14.93 -10.38 -22.41
C LEU A 67 13.60 -9.63 -22.26
N GLY A 68 12.52 -10.26 -22.73
CA GLY A 68 11.17 -9.70 -22.63
C GLY A 68 10.73 -9.45 -21.18
N THR A 69 9.63 -8.72 -21.03
CA THR A 69 8.99 -8.48 -19.74
C THR A 69 8.51 -9.78 -19.10
N THR A 70 8.94 -10.07 -17.88
CA THR A 70 8.54 -11.26 -17.10
C THR A 70 7.83 -10.84 -15.82
N THR A 71 6.90 -11.67 -15.37
CA THR A 71 6.19 -11.45 -14.11
C THR A 71 6.72 -12.43 -13.06
N LEU A 72 7.10 -11.93 -11.88
CA LEU A 72 7.60 -12.73 -10.76
C LEU A 72 6.79 -12.50 -9.51
N LEU A 73 6.62 -13.56 -8.71
CA LEU A 73 5.98 -13.50 -7.41
C LEU A 73 7.04 -13.43 -6.32
N TYR A 74 7.06 -12.30 -5.63
CA TYR A 74 7.81 -12.10 -4.41
C TYR A 74 6.98 -12.57 -3.23
N ARG A 75 7.56 -13.40 -2.36
CA ARG A 75 6.84 -14.01 -1.25
C ARG A 75 7.25 -13.41 0.09
N ASN A 76 6.31 -13.40 1.03
CA ASN A 76 6.55 -13.03 2.42
C ASN A 76 7.22 -11.64 2.59
N CYS A 77 6.87 -10.67 1.73
CA CYS A 77 7.37 -9.31 1.83
C CYS A 77 6.81 -8.61 3.07
N MET A 78 7.66 -7.96 3.85
CA MET A 78 7.22 -7.09 4.95
C MET A 78 6.93 -5.70 4.42
N SER A 79 5.96 -4.99 5.00
CA SER A 79 5.79 -3.56 4.72
C SER A 79 6.64 -2.74 5.66
N SER A 80 7.38 -1.78 5.09
CA SER A 80 7.87 -0.63 5.82
C SER A 80 6.66 0.23 6.15
N GLU A 81 6.43 0.42 7.43
CA GLU A 81 5.33 1.24 7.92
C GLU A 81 5.88 2.57 8.44
N GLY A 82 5.01 3.58 8.53
CA GLY A 82 5.40 4.90 9.01
C GLY A 82 5.56 4.90 10.53
N LEU A 83 6.53 5.65 11.06
CA LEU A 83 6.97 5.67 12.46
C LEU A 83 7.46 4.28 12.92
N GLY A 84 8.78 4.16 13.14
CA GLY A 84 9.48 2.88 13.30
C GLY A 84 9.90 2.56 14.74
N SER A 85 9.21 3.11 15.73
CA SER A 85 9.50 2.92 17.14
C SER A 85 8.42 2.04 17.79
N ILE A 86 8.75 1.36 18.88
CA ILE A 86 7.76 0.55 19.64
C ILE A 86 6.64 1.45 20.19
N ALA A 87 6.96 2.71 20.52
CA ALA A 87 6.01 3.67 21.08
C ALA A 87 5.30 4.51 19.99
N ASP A 88 5.96 4.70 18.86
CA ASP A 88 5.51 5.53 17.75
C ASP A 88 5.45 4.65 16.51
N PHE A 89 4.26 4.11 16.24
CA PHE A 89 3.99 3.24 15.11
C PHE A 89 2.72 3.66 14.38
N PHE A 90 2.70 3.45 13.06
CA PHE A 90 1.50 3.57 12.23
C PHE A 90 1.37 2.33 11.35
N GLU A 91 0.70 1.30 11.87
CA GLU A 91 0.51 0.04 11.15
C GLU A 91 -0.76 0.03 10.31
N LYS A 92 -0.70 -0.50 9.09
CA LYS A 92 -1.86 -0.64 8.20
C LYS A 92 -1.80 -1.92 7.36
N ALA A 93 -2.95 -2.55 7.15
CA ALA A 93 -3.05 -3.68 6.24
C ALA A 93 -3.21 -3.20 4.80
N LEU A 94 -2.41 -3.74 3.89
CA LEU A 94 -2.57 -3.54 2.45
C LEU A 94 -3.62 -4.50 1.89
N ARG A 95 -4.46 -4.02 0.97
CA ARG A 95 -5.52 -4.83 0.38
C ARG A 95 -4.95 -5.79 -0.69
N PRO A 96 -5.17 -7.10 -0.58
CA PRO A 96 -4.83 -8.02 -1.64
C PRO A 96 -5.84 -7.92 -2.78
N LYS A 97 -5.38 -8.17 -4.00
CA LYS A 97 -6.22 -8.29 -5.19
C LYS A 97 -7.29 -9.37 -4.99
N LYS A 98 -8.56 -9.06 -5.22
CA LYS A 98 -9.66 -10.06 -5.21
C LYS A 98 -10.11 -10.44 -6.62
N LYS A 99 -9.97 -9.54 -7.59
CA LYS A 99 -10.29 -9.82 -8.99
C LYS A 99 -9.29 -10.83 -9.55
N LYS A 100 -9.77 -11.99 -10.01
CA LYS A 100 -8.92 -12.99 -10.65
C LYS A 100 -8.49 -12.47 -12.02
N THR A 101 -7.19 -12.48 -12.30
CA THR A 101 -6.69 -12.31 -13.67
C THR A 101 -6.87 -13.62 -14.42
N THR A 102 -7.35 -13.55 -15.65
CA THR A 102 -7.49 -14.72 -16.52
C THR A 102 -6.09 -15.14 -16.97
N LYS A 103 -5.84 -16.44 -17.19
CA LYS A 103 -4.54 -16.90 -17.69
C LYS A 103 -4.20 -16.17 -18.99
N GLY A 104 -3.12 -15.39 -19.00
CA GLY A 104 -2.64 -14.65 -20.16
C GLY A 104 -2.79 -13.13 -20.07
N ASP A 105 -3.50 -12.60 -19.07
CA ASP A 105 -3.58 -11.16 -18.85
C ASP A 105 -2.22 -10.61 -18.41
N SER A 106 -1.74 -9.57 -19.08
CA SER A 106 -0.57 -8.82 -18.64
C SER A 106 -0.85 -8.19 -17.27
N VAL A 107 0.16 -8.18 -16.40
CA VAL A 107 0.05 -7.51 -15.11
C VAL A 107 0.00 -6.01 -15.36
N ASN A 108 -1.21 -5.45 -15.28
CA ASN A 108 -1.47 -4.04 -15.47
C ASN A 108 -1.73 -3.39 -14.11
N LEU A 109 -1.19 -2.18 -13.92
CA LEU A 109 -1.47 -1.35 -12.75
C LEU A 109 -2.91 -0.81 -12.77
N LYS A 110 -3.51 -0.72 -13.96
CA LYS A 110 -4.89 -0.28 -14.18
C LYS A 110 -5.84 -1.47 -14.35
N GLY A 111 -7.08 -1.34 -13.88
CA GLY A 111 -8.13 -2.36 -13.99
C GLY A 111 -8.04 -3.47 -12.94
N GLN A 112 -7.29 -3.24 -11.86
CA GLN A 112 -7.06 -4.18 -10.77
C GLN A 112 -7.54 -3.58 -9.42
N ASP A 113 -7.69 -4.39 -8.37
CA ASP A 113 -8.29 -3.96 -7.09
C ASP A 113 -7.40 -4.22 -5.86
N GLY A 114 -6.15 -4.62 -6.07
CA GLY A 114 -5.12 -4.75 -5.04
C GLY A 114 -4.32 -3.47 -4.83
N ALA A 115 -3.64 -3.38 -3.69
CA ALA A 115 -2.72 -2.29 -3.42
C ALA A 115 -1.49 -2.35 -4.37
N ILE A 116 -1.09 -1.20 -4.89
CA ILE A 116 0.13 -1.04 -5.69
C ILE A 116 1.25 -0.59 -4.76
N VAL A 117 2.36 -1.31 -4.79
CA VAL A 117 3.46 -1.18 -3.84
C VAL A 117 4.79 -1.01 -4.54
N LEU A 118 5.71 -0.34 -3.86
CA LEU A 118 7.11 -0.26 -4.21
C LEU A 118 7.88 -1.30 -3.38
N VAL A 119 8.55 -2.23 -4.04
CA VAL A 119 9.31 -3.31 -3.38
C VAL A 119 10.80 -3.08 -3.59
N LEU A 120 11.55 -3.09 -2.49
CA LEU A 120 13.01 -3.14 -2.47
C LEU A 120 13.45 -4.55 -2.05
N CYS A 121 14.38 -5.14 -2.79
CA CYS A 121 14.97 -6.42 -2.42
C CYS A 121 16.20 -6.17 -1.53
N LEU A 122 16.17 -6.60 -0.28
CA LEU A 122 17.32 -6.46 0.61
C LEU A 122 18.45 -7.39 0.20
N ASP A 123 19.69 -6.91 0.36
CA ASP A 123 20.92 -7.65 0.01
C ASP A 123 20.89 -8.22 -1.41
N SER A 124 20.14 -7.57 -2.30
CA SER A 124 19.96 -8.04 -3.66
C SER A 124 19.27 -9.41 -3.79
N MET A 125 18.60 -9.91 -2.75
CA MET A 125 17.91 -11.20 -2.72
C MET A 125 16.39 -11.05 -2.85
N SER A 126 15.79 -11.79 -3.79
CA SER A 126 14.34 -11.67 -4.08
C SER A 126 13.42 -12.28 -3.03
N ASP A 127 13.94 -13.18 -2.19
CA ASP A 127 13.21 -13.76 -1.06
C ASP A 127 13.19 -12.85 0.18
N LYS A 128 13.95 -11.74 0.17
CA LYS A 128 14.00 -10.71 1.22
C LYS A 128 13.45 -9.38 0.73
N GLY A 129 12.26 -9.40 0.13
CA GLY A 129 11.58 -8.19 -0.32
C GLY A 129 10.98 -7.39 0.84
N ILE A 130 11.14 -6.07 0.82
CA ILE A 130 10.43 -5.13 1.69
C ILE A 130 9.63 -4.18 0.82
N ILE A 131 8.33 -4.05 1.11
CA ILE A 131 7.50 -2.99 0.56
C ILE A 131 7.89 -1.68 1.23
N ILE A 132 8.50 -0.75 0.52
CA ILE A 132 8.97 0.53 1.11
C ILE A 132 7.89 1.61 1.11
N SER A 133 6.91 1.50 0.20
CA SER A 133 5.82 2.46 0.07
C SER A 133 4.71 1.89 -0.82
N SER A 134 3.60 2.62 -0.93
CA SER A 134 2.47 2.33 -1.82
C SER A 134 2.25 3.49 -2.78
N LEU A 135 1.93 3.19 -4.04
CA LEU A 135 1.54 4.20 -5.02
C LEU A 135 0.04 4.49 -4.97
N THR A 136 -0.35 5.70 -5.37
CA THR A 136 -1.78 5.99 -5.59
C THR A 136 -2.31 5.10 -6.70
N HIS A 137 -3.42 4.41 -6.41
CA HIS A 137 -4.04 3.52 -7.39
C HIS A 137 -4.51 4.31 -8.62
N PRO A 138 -4.17 3.92 -9.87
CA PRO A 138 -4.50 4.71 -11.07
C PRO A 138 -6.00 4.77 -11.37
N ASP A 139 -6.77 3.77 -10.92
CA ASP A 139 -8.24 3.82 -11.01
C ASP A 139 -8.89 4.69 -9.91
N ARG A 140 -8.11 5.17 -8.93
CA ARG A 140 -8.60 6.14 -7.94
C ARG A 140 -8.60 7.52 -8.59
N LYS A 141 -9.78 8.11 -8.73
CA LYS A 141 -9.91 9.53 -9.10
C LYS A 141 -9.28 10.38 -8.01
N THR A 142 -8.36 11.26 -8.39
CA THR A 142 -7.77 12.22 -7.44
C THR A 142 -8.85 13.16 -6.93
N THR A 143 -8.81 13.45 -5.63
CA THR A 143 -9.64 14.48 -4.99
C THR A 143 -8.90 15.82 -4.87
N LEU A 144 -7.61 15.84 -5.24
CA LEU A 144 -6.79 17.04 -5.33
C LEU A 144 -7.06 17.69 -6.69
N VAL A 145 -8.01 18.62 -6.71
CA VAL A 145 -8.42 19.37 -7.92
C VAL A 145 -7.97 20.83 -7.89
N ASP A 146 -7.49 21.32 -6.75
CA ASP A 146 -7.13 22.72 -6.56
C ASP A 146 -5.74 22.89 -5.91
N GLU A 147 -5.13 24.07 -6.08
CA GLU A 147 -3.81 24.41 -5.53
C GLU A 147 -3.84 24.82 -4.05
N GLY A 148 -2.91 24.33 -3.23
CA GLY A 148 -2.76 24.73 -1.82
C GLY A 148 -2.72 23.55 -0.84
N PRO A 149 -2.46 23.81 0.45
CA PRO A 149 -2.32 22.76 1.45
C PRO A 149 -3.69 22.15 1.77
N ARG A 150 -3.98 21.00 1.14
CA ARG A 150 -5.13 20.14 1.44
C ARG A 150 -4.64 18.73 1.71
N LEU A 151 -5.25 18.07 2.68
CA LEU A 151 -5.00 16.67 3.01
C LEU A 151 -6.31 15.89 2.87
N GLU A 152 -6.24 14.73 2.24
CA GLU A 152 -7.36 13.79 2.23
C GLU A 152 -6.84 12.37 2.24
N GLY A 153 -7.29 11.57 3.21
CA GLY A 153 -6.94 10.17 3.37
C GLY A 153 -8.19 9.35 3.65
N GLU A 154 -8.20 8.10 3.17
CA GLU A 154 -9.28 7.16 3.48
C GLU A 154 -8.71 5.78 3.75
N TYR A 155 -9.14 5.17 4.86
CA TYR A 155 -8.79 3.80 5.20
C TYR A 155 -10.02 3.07 5.73
N ASN A 156 -10.43 2.01 5.03
CA ASN A 156 -11.58 1.16 5.38
C ASN A 156 -12.87 1.94 5.73
N GLY A 157 -13.18 2.99 4.96
CA GLY A 157 -14.38 3.82 5.13
C GLY A 157 -14.29 4.88 6.23
N LEU A 158 -13.14 5.03 6.89
CA LEU A 158 -12.81 6.21 7.67
C LEU A 158 -12.05 7.20 6.78
N ASN A 159 -12.66 8.35 6.51
CA ASN A 159 -12.11 9.43 5.71
C ASN A 159 -11.67 10.60 6.61
N ILE A 160 -10.45 11.09 6.41
CA ILE A 160 -9.90 12.28 7.06
C ILE A 160 -9.66 13.32 5.98
N LYS A 161 -10.14 14.54 6.19
CA LYS A 161 -9.97 15.65 5.25
C LYS A 161 -9.60 16.92 6.00
N VAL A 162 -8.64 17.65 5.46
CA VAL A 162 -8.28 19.01 5.89
C VAL A 162 -8.31 19.91 4.67
N GLU A 163 -9.17 20.92 4.70
CA GLU A 163 -9.35 21.88 3.62
C GLU A 163 -8.31 23.02 3.72
N LYS A 164 -8.20 23.79 2.63
CA LYS A 164 -7.24 24.90 2.54
C LYS A 164 -7.47 26.00 3.58
N ASP A 165 -8.71 26.17 4.03
CA ASP A 165 -9.08 27.16 5.04
C ASP A 165 -8.82 26.68 6.47
N GLY A 166 -8.24 25.48 6.63
CA GLY A 166 -7.94 24.86 7.93
C GLY A 166 -9.13 24.13 8.55
N SER A 167 -10.31 24.12 7.92
CA SER A 167 -11.41 23.27 8.36
C SER A 167 -11.06 21.79 8.16
N ALA A 168 -11.54 20.94 9.06
CA ALA A 168 -11.20 19.52 9.06
C ALA A 168 -12.44 18.66 9.28
N THR A 169 -12.48 17.49 8.64
CA THR A 169 -13.57 16.53 8.82
C THR A 169 -13.03 15.11 8.98
N LEU A 170 -13.68 14.35 9.85
CA LEU A 170 -13.55 12.91 10.00
C LEU A 170 -14.90 12.29 9.68
N THR A 171 -14.96 11.47 8.63
CA THR A 171 -16.20 10.82 8.19
C THR A 171 -16.06 9.31 8.30
N PHE A 172 -16.91 8.69 9.11
CA PHE A 172 -17.06 7.24 9.20
C PHE A 172 -18.26 6.80 8.35
N ARG A 173 -17.98 5.98 7.32
CA ARG A 173 -18.99 5.45 6.38
C ARG A 173 -19.31 3.97 6.60
N GLY A 174 -18.59 3.29 7.49
CA GLY A 174 -18.62 1.83 7.61
C GLY A 174 -17.56 1.13 6.76
N ALA A 175 -17.35 -0.17 7.00
CA ALA A 175 -16.31 -0.95 6.34
C ALA A 175 -16.48 -0.96 4.81
N THR A 176 -15.37 -0.96 4.06
CA THR A 176 -15.40 -0.93 2.59
C THR A 176 -14.76 -2.16 1.94
N ASP A 177 -15.25 -2.52 0.75
CA ASP A 177 -14.68 -3.58 -0.08
C ASP A 177 -13.37 -3.14 -0.79
N SER A 178 -12.79 -4.01 -1.63
CA SER A 178 -11.56 -3.71 -2.37
C SER A 178 -11.72 -2.60 -3.41
N GLU A 179 -12.94 -2.29 -3.83
CA GLU A 179 -13.26 -1.18 -4.74
C GLU A 179 -13.54 0.13 -3.98
N GLY A 180 -13.55 0.10 -2.65
CA GLY A 180 -13.84 1.26 -1.81
C GLY A 180 -15.34 1.51 -1.58
N LYS A 181 -16.21 0.56 -1.92
CA LYS A 181 -17.66 0.67 -1.66
C LYS A 181 -17.99 0.21 -0.24
N VAL A 182 -18.91 0.91 0.41
CA VAL A 182 -19.40 0.56 1.75
C VAL A 182 -20.17 -0.76 1.71
N LEU A 183 -19.89 -1.65 2.66
CA LEU A 183 -20.52 -2.96 2.79
C LEU A 183 -21.96 -2.87 3.31
N ASP A 184 -22.20 -2.07 4.36
CA ASP A 184 -23.53 -1.81 4.91
C ASP A 184 -24.05 -0.45 4.43
N LYS A 185 -24.94 -0.46 3.44
CA LYS A 185 -25.51 0.76 2.86
C LYS A 185 -26.54 1.45 3.76
N GLU A 186 -27.08 0.74 4.75
CA GLU A 186 -28.13 1.26 5.64
C GLU A 186 -27.55 1.95 6.88
N GLN A 187 -26.25 1.79 7.14
CA GLN A 187 -25.57 2.36 8.30
C GLN A 187 -25.57 3.90 8.29
N GLY A 188 -25.41 4.49 7.11
CA GLY A 188 -25.23 5.93 6.92
C GLY A 188 -23.93 6.48 7.52
N ASP A 189 -23.65 7.74 7.24
CA ASP A 189 -22.39 8.38 7.63
C ASP A 189 -22.47 8.98 9.05
N THR A 190 -21.34 8.93 9.75
CA THR A 190 -21.06 9.76 10.93
C THR A 190 -19.96 10.74 10.59
N VAL A 191 -20.22 12.04 10.77
CA VAL A 191 -19.29 13.12 10.41
C VAL A 191 -18.97 13.94 11.65
N ILE A 192 -17.68 14.05 11.94
CA ILE A 192 -17.13 14.98 12.92
C ILE A 192 -16.44 16.09 12.14
N GLY A 193 -16.78 17.35 12.39
CA GLY A 193 -16.25 18.50 11.67
C GLY A 193 -15.75 19.59 12.60
N ILE A 194 -14.62 20.20 12.22
CA ILE A 194 -14.12 21.45 12.76
C ILE A 194 -14.20 22.47 11.64
N GLU A 195 -15.00 23.51 11.84
CA GLU A 195 -15.18 24.61 10.89
C GLU A 195 -14.01 25.60 11.01
N LYS A 196 -13.83 26.46 10.00
CA LYS A 196 -12.74 27.46 9.96
C LYS A 196 -12.75 28.46 11.14
N ASP A 197 -13.90 28.66 11.77
CA ASP A 197 -14.07 29.53 12.94
C ASP A 197 -13.72 28.83 14.27
N GLY A 198 -13.40 27.53 14.21
CA GLY A 198 -13.16 26.65 15.35
C GLY A 198 -14.43 26.05 15.94
N SER A 199 -15.60 26.24 15.32
CA SER A 199 -16.83 25.55 15.71
C SER A 199 -16.70 24.05 15.47
N PHE A 200 -17.29 23.26 16.35
CA PHE A 200 -17.23 21.80 16.30
C PHE A 200 -18.63 21.23 16.08
N GLN A 201 -18.74 20.23 15.22
CA GLN A 201 -20.01 19.56 14.95
C GLN A 201 -19.86 18.04 14.85
N VAL A 202 -20.87 17.32 15.34
CA VAL A 202 -21.06 15.88 15.11
C VAL A 202 -22.42 15.68 14.46
N LYS A 203 -22.44 14.96 13.35
CA LYS A 203 -23.64 14.57 12.59
C LYS A 203 -23.69 13.06 12.47
N VAL A 204 -24.82 12.45 12.82
CA VAL A 204 -25.06 11.00 12.69
C VAL A 204 -26.29 10.79 11.82
N ALA A 205 -26.21 9.89 10.84
CA ALA A 205 -27.23 9.75 9.80
C ALA A 205 -28.54 9.05 10.22
N LYS A 206 -28.61 8.26 11.29
CA LYS A 206 -29.80 7.38 11.50
C LYS A 206 -31.01 8.07 12.16
N GLU A 207 -32.11 8.05 11.42
CA GLU A 207 -33.56 8.28 11.70
C GLU A 207 -34.02 9.54 12.44
N LYS A 208 -33.21 10.20 13.27
CA LYS A 208 -33.50 11.51 13.89
C LYS A 208 -32.21 12.30 14.11
N GLY A 209 -31.40 12.42 13.05
CA GLY A 209 -30.00 12.82 13.08
C GLY A 209 -29.65 13.77 14.23
N VAL A 210 -28.96 13.25 15.24
CA VAL A 210 -28.46 14.06 16.34
C VAL A 210 -27.33 14.91 15.77
N THR A 211 -27.63 16.19 15.55
CA THR A 211 -26.62 17.19 15.27
C THR A 211 -26.31 17.91 16.56
N GLN A 212 -25.12 17.68 17.11
CA GLN A 212 -24.59 18.49 18.19
C GLN A 212 -23.59 19.47 17.59
N ARG A 213 -23.83 20.77 17.78
CA ARG A 213 -22.94 21.84 17.35
C ARG A 213 -22.56 22.69 18.54
N PHE A 214 -21.27 22.94 18.68
CA PHE A 214 -20.72 23.80 19.71
C PHE A 214 -20.06 25.00 19.02
N GLU A 215 -20.55 26.19 19.35
CA GLU A 215 -20.03 27.44 18.80
C GLU A 215 -18.92 27.99 19.70
N LYS A 216 -17.91 28.59 19.06
CA LYS A 216 -16.89 29.34 19.77
C LYS A 216 -17.52 30.62 20.36
N ARG A 217 -17.73 30.67 21.67
CA ARG A 217 -18.17 31.91 22.34
C ARG A 217 -17.11 33.01 22.16
N ALA A 218 -17.49 34.10 21.51
CA ALA A 218 -16.74 35.35 21.59
C ALA A 218 -16.82 35.87 23.03
N ARG A 219 -15.68 36.02 23.71
CA ARG A 219 -15.65 36.79 24.96
C ARG A 219 -15.87 38.25 24.58
N HIS A 220 -17.05 38.79 24.81
CA HIS A 220 -17.21 40.24 24.91
C HIS A 220 -16.37 40.70 26.09
N ARG A 221 -15.30 41.44 25.80
CA ARG A 221 -14.57 42.26 26.77
C ARG A 221 -15.30 43.58 26.93
#